data_AF-A0A6G4AI88-F1
#
_entry.id   AF-A0A6G4AI88-F1
#
_cell.length_a   1.000
_cell.length_b   1.000
_cell.length_c   1.000
_cell.angle_alpha   90.00
_cell.angle_beta   90.00
_cell.angle_gamma   90.00
#
_symmetry.space_group_name_H-M   'P 1'
#
loop_
_entity.id
_entity.type
_entity.pdbx_description
1 polymer ?
#
loop_
_entity_poly.entity_id
_entity_poly.type
_entity_poly.pdbx_seq_one_letter_code
_entity_poly.pdbx_strand_id
1 'polypeptide(L)' 'MTPVQVDWLSIVLGPLALIALAFAFSAQRSAVKRGESMPGWGKAAQGVGIAFVLFVALSNMMWGT' A
#
# COMPACT_ATOMS: atom_id res chain seq x y z
N MET A 1 0.88 -15.55 14.47
CA MET A 1 2.02 -14.61 14.53
C MET A 1 2.18 -14.19 15.96
N THR A 2 3.40 -14.04 16.46
CA THR A 2 3.63 -13.39 17.76
C THR A 2 3.53 -11.87 17.61
N PRO A 3 3.24 -11.10 18.67
CA PRO A 3 3.18 -9.63 18.59
C PRO A 3 4.41 -9.00 17.94
N VAL A 4 5.61 -9.47 18.32
CA VAL A 4 6.87 -9.01 17.70
C VAL A 4 6.94 -9.27 16.19
N GLN A 5 6.35 -10.36 15.68
CA GLN A 5 6.30 -10.62 14.25
C GLN A 5 5.38 -9.62 13.52
N VAL A 6 4.29 -9.17 14.17
CA VAL A 6 3.38 -8.16 13.62
C VAL A 6 4.03 -6.78 13.60
N ASP A 7 4.83 -6.44 14.61
CA ASP A 7 5.60 -5.20 14.62
C ASP A 7 6.61 -5.16 13.47
N TRP A 8 7.40 -6.22 13.31
CA TRP A 8 8.35 -6.34 12.19
C TRP A 8 7.65 -6.29 10.84
N LEU A 9 6.52 -6.98 10.70
CA LEU A 9 5.70 -6.94 9.49
C LEU A 9 5.25 -5.50 9.18
N SER A 10 4.79 -4.76 10.17
CA SER A 10 4.31 -3.38 10.02
C SER A 10 5.43 -2.42 9.63
N ILE A 11 6.61 -2.58 10.23
CA ILE A 11 7.81 -1.77 9.93
C ILE A 11 8.28 -2.00 8.50
N VAL A 12 8.11 -3.20 7.94
CA VAL A 12 8.53 -3.52 6.57
C VAL A 12 7.44 -3.18 5.55
N LEU A 13 6.24 -3.70 5.75
CA LEU A 13 5.13 -3.56 4.79
C LEU A 13 4.51 -2.17 4.80
N GLY A 14 4.51 -1.47 5.94
CA GLY A 14 3.97 -0.11 6.04
C GLY A 14 4.66 0.86 5.07
N PRO A 15 5.99 1.01 5.12
CA PRO A 15 6.73 1.84 4.17
C PRO A 15 6.55 1.39 2.71
N LEU A 16 6.58 0.08 2.44
CA LEU A 16 6.37 -0.44 1.08
C LEU A 16 4.99 -0.08 0.54
N ALA A 17 3.96 -0.16 1.39
CA ALA A 17 2.60 0.23 1.04
C ALA A 17 2.52 1.72 0.72
N LEU A 18 3.13 2.57 1.55
CA LEU A 18 3.18 4.02 1.31
C LEU A 18 3.90 4.36 0.00
N ILE A 19 5.02 3.71 -0.29
CA ILE A 19 5.77 3.92 -1.54
C ILE A 19 4.91 3.51 -2.75
N ALA A 20 4.28 2.33 -2.71
CA ALA A 20 3.42 1.85 -3.79
C ALA A 20 2.24 2.81 -4.05
N LEU A 21 1.60 3.29 -2.98
CA LEU A 21 0.51 4.26 -3.06
C LEU A 21 0.99 5.63 -3.58
N ALA A 22 2.17 6.09 -3.17
CA ALA A 22 2.74 7.34 -3.66
C ALA A 22 3.04 7.29 -5.16
N PHE A 23 3.57 6.17 -5.66
CA PHE A 23 3.77 5.97 -7.09
C PHE A 23 2.46 5.91 -7.86
N ALA A 24 1.47 5.17 -7.35
CA ALA A 24 0.15 5.11 -7.95
C ALA A 24 -0.51 6.50 -8.00
N PHE A 25 -0.46 7.24 -6.90
CA PHE A 25 -0.98 8.60 -6.82
C PHE A 25 -0.29 9.53 -7.83
N SER A 26 1.04 9.46 -7.93
CA SER A 26 1.81 10.25 -8.89
C SER A 26 1.47 9.90 -10.33
N ALA A 27 1.31 8.60 -10.64
CA ALA A 27 0.91 8.13 -11.95
C ALA A 27 -0.50 8.60 -12.34
N GLN A 28 -1.44 8.51 -11.41
CA GLN A 28 -2.81 9.01 -11.61
C GLN A 28 -2.82 10.52 -11.81
N ARG A 29 -2.11 11.27 -10.96
CA ARG A 29 -2.02 12.73 -11.06
C ARG A 29 -1.42 13.16 -12.40
N SER A 30 -0.40 12.46 -12.89
CA SER A 30 0.22 12.71 -14.19
C SER A 30 -0.77 12.43 -15.33
N ALA A 31 -1.47 11.30 -15.30
CA ALA A 31 -2.46 10.92 -16.31
C ALA A 31 -3.63 11.92 -16.36
N VAL A 32 -4.17 12.34 -15.20
CA VAL A 32 -5.22 13.35 -15.12
C VAL A 32 -4.78 14.68 -15.74
N LYS A 33 -3.55 15.13 -15.46
CA LYS A 33 -3.02 16.36 -16.07
C LYS A 33 -2.89 16.27 -17.59
N ARG A 34 -2.71 15.07 -18.14
CA ARG A 34 -2.59 14.80 -19.58
C ARG A 34 -3.94 14.51 -20.24
N GLY A 35 -5.03 14.39 -19.47
CA GLY A 35 -6.31 13.91 -19.97
C GLY A 35 -6.28 12.43 -20.41
N GLU A 36 -5.30 11.67 -19.94
CA GLU A 36 -5.09 10.27 -20.28
C GLU A 36 -5.64 9.35 -19.18
N SER A 37 -5.92 8.10 -19.55
CA SER A 37 -6.22 7.07 -18.56
C SER A 37 -4.99 6.69 -17.75
N MET A 38 -5.19 6.33 -16.48
CA MET A 38 -4.09 5.90 -15.60
C MET A 38 -3.39 4.66 -16.19
N PRO A 39 -2.03 4.64 -16.21
CA PRO A 39 -1.30 3.51 -16.75
C PRO A 39 -1.58 2.22 -15.95
N GLY A 40 -1.59 1.08 -16.65
CA GLY A 40 -1.94 -0.22 -16.06
C GLY A 40 -1.08 -0.62 -14.85
N TRP A 41 0.23 -0.33 -14.91
CA TRP A 41 1.15 -0.56 -13.78
C TRP A 41 0.80 0.31 -12.56
N GLY A 42 0.25 1.51 -12.78
CA GLY A 42 -0.16 2.42 -11.71
C GLY A 42 -1.35 1.85 -10.93
N LYS A 43 -2.33 1.26 -11.63
CA LYS A 43 -3.44 0.53 -11.00
C LYS A 43 -2.94 -0.70 -10.23
N ALA A 44 -1.97 -1.43 -10.78
CA ALA A 44 -1.37 -2.57 -10.09
C ALA A 44 -0.65 -2.13 -8.79
N ALA A 45 0.17 -1.07 -8.85
CA ALA A 45 0.84 -0.52 -7.68
C ALA A 45 -0.16 -0.03 -6.61
N GLN A 46 -1.27 0.59 -7.03
CA GLN A 46 -2.35 0.98 -6.12
C GLN A 46 -2.95 -0.23 -5.41
N GLY A 47 -3.27 -1.29 -6.16
CA GLY A 47 -3.83 -2.52 -5.61
C GLY A 47 -2.90 -3.20 -4.61
N VAL A 48 -1.61 -3.31 -4.94
CA VAL A 48 -0.58 -3.85 -4.03
C VAL A 48 -0.47 -3.02 -2.76
N GLY A 49 -0.42 -1.69 -2.89
CA GLY A 49 -0.37 -0.78 -1.75
C GLY A 49 -1.58 -0.95 -0.82
N ILE A 50 -2.79 -1.00 -1.37
CA ILE A 50 -4.02 -1.22 -0.58
C ILE A 50 -3.98 -2.59 0.10
N ALA A 51 -3.58 -3.65 -0.62
CA ALA A 51 -3.49 -5.00 -0.05
C ALA A 51 -2.54 -5.06 1.14
N PHE A 52 -1.38 -4.40 1.06
CA PHE A 52 -0.43 -4.32 2.17
C PHE A 52 -0.99 -3.53 3.36
N VAL A 53 -1.64 -2.38 3.14
CA VAL A 53 -2.29 -1.63 4.23
C VAL A 53 -3.34 -2.49 4.93
N LEU A 54 -4.22 -3.14 4.17
CA LEU A 54 -5.29 -3.97 4.73
C LEU A 54 -4.71 -5.16 5.52
N PHE A 55 -3.68 -5.81 4.98
CA PHE A 55 -3.04 -6.93 5.66
C PHE A 55 -2.36 -6.52 6.98
N VAL A 56 -1.63 -5.39 6.98
CA VAL A 56 -1.02 -4.83 8.19
C VAL A 56 -2.10 -4.44 9.21
N ALA A 57 -3.15 -3.77 8.76
CA ALA A 57 -4.26 -3.36 9.64
C ALA A 57 -4.94 -4.56 10.30
N LEU A 58 -5.29 -5.60 9.53
CA LEU A 58 -5.89 -6.82 10.05
C LEU A 58 -4.95 -7.54 11.03
N SER A 59 -3.66 -7.63 10.70
CA SER A 59 -2.66 -8.24 11.58
C SER A 59 -2.57 -7.52 12.92
N ASN A 60 -2.59 -6.19 12.91
CA ASN A 60 -2.58 -5.39 14.14
C ASN A 60 -3.90 -5.50 14.91
N MET A 61 -5.06 -5.55 14.25
CA MET A 61 -6.35 -5.74 14.94
C MET A 61 -6.47 -7.11 15.61
N MET A 62 -5.89 -8.16 15.02
CA MET A 62 -5.93 -9.52 15.57
C MET A 62 -5.02 -9.72 16.80
N TRP A 63 -3.96 -8.93 16.92
CA TRP A 63 -2.92 -9.11 17.94
C TRP A 63 -2.72 -7.90 18.87
N GLY A 64 -3.37 -6.78 18.60
CA GLY A 64 -3.27 -5.53 19.36
C GLY A 64 -4.21 -5.42 20.56
N THR A 65 -4.63 -6.55 21.13
CA THR A 65 -5.35 -6.64 22.42
C THR A 65 -4.37 -6.71 23.58
#